data_AF-R4K3N4-F1
#
_entry.id   AF-R4K3N4-F1
#
_cell.length_a   1.000
_cell.length_b   1.000
_cell.length_c   1.000
_cell.angle_alpha   90.00
_cell.angle_beta   90.00
_cell.angle_gamma   90.00
#
_symmetry.space_group_name_H-M   'P 1'
#
loop_
_entity.id
_entity.type
_entity.pdbx_description
1 polymer ?
#
loop_
_entity_poly.entity_id
_entity_poly.type
_entity_poly.pdbx_seq_one_letter_code
_entity_poly.pdbx_strand_id
1 'polypeptide(L)' 'MKNLKCKLKIERRIEFLKEKLNKCIDNNLYNLNNEEILHISEELDIAIVQYIRNR' A
#
# COMPACT_ATOMS: atom_id res chain seq x y z
N MET A 1 -22.90 7.10 6.79
CA MET A 1 -22.13 7.69 5.67
C MET A 1 -20.65 7.97 5.95
N LYS A 2 -20.23 8.40 7.17
CA LYS A 2 -18.79 8.66 7.46
C LYS A 2 -17.90 7.42 7.33
N ASN A 3 -18.35 6.26 7.84
CA ASN A 3 -17.56 5.03 7.81
C ASN A 3 -17.26 4.53 6.39
N LEU A 4 -18.24 4.65 5.48
CA LEU A 4 -18.07 4.23 4.07
C LEU A 4 -17.04 5.11 3.34
N LYS A 5 -17.02 6.42 3.60
CA LYS A 5 -16.03 7.33 3.01
C LYS A 5 -14.61 7.05 3.51
N CYS A 6 -14.46 6.78 4.81
CA CYS A 6 -13.16 6.38 5.38
C CYS A 6 -12.67 5.06 4.78
N LYS A 7 -13.57 4.09 4.63
CA LYS A 7 -13.26 2.80 4.03
C LYS A 7 -12.76 2.91 2.59
N LEU A 8 -13.50 3.63 1.73
CA LEU A 8 -13.11 3.87 0.33
C LEU A 8 -11.75 4.58 0.21
N LYS A 9 -11.43 5.47 1.15
CA LYS A 9 -10.13 6.17 1.18
C LYS A 9 -8.99 5.20 1.50
N ILE A 10 -9.20 4.26 2.42
CA ILE A 10 -8.21 3.25 2.79
C ILE A 10 -8.02 2.24 1.64
N GLU A 11 -9.10 1.79 1.01
CA GLU A 11 -9.04 0.87 -0.15
C GLU A 11 -8.22 1.47 -1.29
N ARG A 12 -8.47 2.73 -1.66
CA ARG A 12 -7.68 3.44 -2.68
C ARG A 12 -6.20 3.56 -2.30
N ARG A 13 -5.90 3.77 -1.02
CA ARG A 13 -4.51 3.83 -0.55
C ARG A 13 -3.83 2.48 -0.69
N ILE A 14 -4.51 1.38 -0.38
CA ILE A 14 -3.98 0.02 -0.56
C ILE A 14 -3.72 -0.27 -2.03
N GLU A 15 -4.65 0.05 -2.94
CA GLU A 15 -4.44 -0.12 -4.38
C GLU A 15 -3.23 0.68 -4.88
N PHE A 16 -3.12 1.95 -4.49
CA PHE A 16 -2.01 2.79 -4.88
C PHE A 16 -0.65 2.23 -4.42
N LEU A 17 -0.56 1.77 -3.17
CA LEU A 17 0.67 1.18 -2.62
C LEU A 17 1.00 -0.15 -3.33
N LYS A 18 0.01 -0.97 -3.68
CA LYS A 18 0.22 -2.19 -4.48
C LYS A 18 0.78 -1.88 -5.85
N GLU A 19 0.22 -0.91 -6.57
CA GLU A 19 0.75 -0.49 -7.86
C GLU A 19 2.18 0.03 -7.76
N LYS A 20 2.48 0.80 -6.71
CA LYS A 20 3.83 1.32 -6.48
C LYS A 20 4.82 0.18 -6.22
N LEU A 21 4.45 -0.78 -5.38
CA LEU A 21 5.26 -1.97 -5.10
C LEU A 21 5.52 -2.80 -6.37
N ASN A 22 4.48 -3.03 -7.17
CA ASN A 22 4.62 -3.76 -8.44
C ASN A 22 5.57 -3.04 -9.39
N LYS A 23 5.45 -1.72 -9.54
CA LYS A 23 6.39 -0.92 -10.34
C LYS A 23 7.82 -1.01 -9.82
N CYS A 24 8.03 -1.01 -8.50
CA CYS A 24 9.35 -1.20 -7.92
C CYS A 24 9.92 -2.58 -8.25
N ILE A 25 9.10 -3.64 -8.25
CA ILE A 25 9.54 -5.00 -8.62
C ILE A 25 9.84 -5.09 -10.12
N ASP A 26 8.93 -4.59 -10.96
CA ASP A 26 9.04 -4.65 -12.42
C ASP A 26 10.23 -3.83 -12.96
N ASN A 27 10.52 -2.67 -12.35
CA ASN A 27 11.65 -1.82 -12.75
C ASN A 27 13.01 -2.31 -12.21
N ASN A 28 13.04 -3.19 -11.19
CA ASN A 28 14.26 -3.57 -10.47
C ASN A 28 14.88 -4.89 -10.91
N LEU A 29 14.70 -5.34 -12.17
CA LEU A 29 15.45 -6.48 -12.71
C LEU A 29 16.99 -6.32 -12.61
N TYR A 30 17.51 -5.12 -12.33
CA TYR A 30 18.96 -4.85 -12.22
C TYR A 30 19.43 -3.93 -11.09
N ASN A 31 18.54 -3.30 -10.30
CA ASN A 31 18.92 -2.42 -9.18
C ASN A 31 17.85 -2.40 -8.09
N LEU A 32 17.83 -3.42 -7.24
CA LEU A 32 16.93 -3.50 -6.10
C LEU A 32 17.20 -2.37 -5.10
N ASN A 33 16.41 -1.28 -5.17
CA ASN A 33 16.38 -0.29 -4.10
C ASN A 33 15.53 -0.84 -2.94
N ASN A 34 16.14 -1.78 -2.20
CA ASN A 34 15.50 -2.55 -1.13
C ASN A 34 14.83 -1.67 -0.06
N GLU A 35 15.36 -0.46 0.17
CA GLU A 35 14.83 0.48 1.15
C GLU A 35 13.45 1.03 0.74
N GLU A 36 13.26 1.34 -0.56
CA GLU A 36 11.97 1.80 -1.06
C GLU A 36 10.92 0.68 -1.04
N ILE A 37 11.31 -0.55 -1.37
CA ILE A 37 10.43 -1.72 -1.29
C ILE A 37 10.00 -1.94 0.16
N LEU A 38 10.95 -1.92 1.09
CA LEU A 38 10.67 -2.09 2.52
C LEU A 38 9.70 -1.03 3.03
N HIS A 39 9.94 0.25 2.72
CA HIS A 39 9.08 1.34 3.12
C HIS A 39 7.65 1.20 2.55
N ILE A 40 7.51 0.84 1.28
CA ILE A 40 6.18 0.61 0.67
C ILE A 40 5.46 -0.57 1.35
N SER A 41 6.18 -1.65 1.66
CA SER A 41 5.62 -2.81 2.37
C SER A 41 5.12 -2.44 3.77
N GLU A 42 5.88 -1.68 4.55
CA GLU A 42 5.48 -1.22 5.88
C GLU A 42 4.23 -0.32 5.82
N GLU A 43 4.16 0.59 4.85
CA GLU A 43 2.97 1.43 4.64
C GLU A 43 1.73 0.60 4.28
N LEU A 44 1.92 -0.46 3.50
CA LEU A 44 0.86 -1.39 3.09
C LEU A 44 0.28 -2.13 4.30
N ASP A 45 1.14 -2.62 5.18
CA ASP A 45 0.72 -3.29 6.42
C ASP A 45 -0.09 -2.36 7.32
N ILE A 46 0.35 -1.12 7.50
CA ILE A 46 -0.39 -0.11 8.27
C ILE A 46 -1.77 0.13 7.65
N ALA A 47 -1.84 0.29 6.32
CA ALA A 47 -3.11 0.54 5.63
C ALA A 47 -4.07 -0.65 5.74
N ILE A 48 -3.58 -1.89 5.66
CA ILE A 48 -4.38 -3.11 5.82
C ILE A 48 -4.91 -3.23 7.25
N VAL A 49 -4.07 -2.99 8.26
CA VAL A 49 -4.51 -3.00 9.66
C VAL A 49 -5.60 -1.94 9.90
N GLN A 50 -5.43 -0.73 9.34
CA GLN A 50 -6.45 0.31 9.40
C GLN A 50 -7.75 -0.11 8.70
N TYR A 51 -7.66 -0.81 7.57
CA TYR A 51 -8.84 -1.31 6.86
C TYR A 51 -9.62 -2.32 7.70
N ILE A 52 -8.92 -3.30 8.28
CA ILE A 52 -9.52 -4.35 9.11
C ILE A 52 -10.15 -3.76 10.37
N ARG A 53 -9.48 -2.81 11.04
CA ARG A 53 -10.00 -2.16 12.26
C ARG A 53 -11.22 -1.27 12.02
N ASN A 54 -11.40 -0.77 10.80
CA ASN A 54 -12.56 0.04 10.40
C ASN A 54 -13.71 -0.82 9.81
N ARG A 55 -13.65 -2.15 9.95
CA ARG A 55 -14.67 -3.11 9.49
C ARG A 55 -15.68 -3.39 10.60
#